data_AF-A0A7S1RNC4-F1
#
_entry.id   AF-A0A7S1RNC4-F1
#
_cell.length_a   1.000
_cell.length_b   1.000
_cell.length_c   1.000
_cell.angle_alpha   90.00
_cell.angle_beta   90.00
_cell.angle_gamma   90.00
#
_symmetry.space_group_name_H-M   'P 1'
#
loop_
_entity.id
_entity.type
_entity.pdbx_description
1 polymer ?
#
loop_
_entity_poly.entity_id
_entity_poly.type
_entity_poly.pdbx_seq_one_letter_code
_entity_poly.pdbx_strand_id
1 'polypeptide(L)'
;SSRPRQSSPGTARPAPRPPARSRAAMSMSLAPHPVGVKFWTSLWRENKDLPFNEVHAKFQNWYGHTFHRNLGRYFYAHRCGRMGTFAPMVLFLVSFKVATMYYGTLRDLGAAQEAAAAYGQGGYKTNPVPK
;
A
#
# COMPACT_ATOMS: atom_id res chain seq x y z
N SER A 1 -77.73 4.14 -14.82
CA SER A 1 -76.92 4.39 -16.03
C SER A 1 -76.65 5.88 -16.07
N SER A 2 -75.45 6.46 -16.01
CA SER A 2 -74.06 6.05 -16.15
C SER A 2 -73.22 7.16 -15.48
N ARG A 3 -72.37 6.85 -14.49
CA ARG A 3 -71.42 7.83 -13.91
C ARG A 3 -70.06 7.69 -14.61
N PRO A 4 -69.37 8.79 -14.94
CA PRO A 4 -68.15 8.75 -15.74
C PRO A 4 -66.95 8.24 -14.93
N ARG A 5 -66.10 7.50 -15.64
CA ARG A 5 -64.86 6.85 -15.21
C ARG A 5 -63.83 7.93 -14.86
N GLN A 6 -63.44 8.04 -13.58
CA GLN A 6 -62.27 8.83 -13.18
C GLN A 6 -61.01 8.20 -13.79
N SER A 7 -60.29 8.97 -14.61
CA SER A 7 -58.99 8.60 -15.15
C SER A 7 -57.92 8.74 -14.07
N SER A 8 -57.21 7.64 -13.78
CA SER A 8 -56.07 7.64 -12.88
C SER A 8 -54.95 8.54 -13.42
N PRO A 9 -54.28 9.35 -12.56
CA PRO A 9 -53.12 10.13 -12.98
C PRO A 9 -51.96 9.20 -13.35
N GLY A 10 -51.32 9.50 -14.47
CA GLY A 10 -50.30 8.69 -15.12
C GLY A 10 -49.11 8.35 -14.22
N THR A 11 -48.77 7.06 -14.22
CA THR A 11 -47.56 6.51 -13.60
C THR A 11 -46.32 7.06 -14.31
N ALA A 12 -45.73 8.14 -13.80
CA ALA A 12 -44.43 8.60 -14.25
C ALA A 12 -43.37 7.54 -13.92
N ARG A 13 -42.72 7.02 -14.97
CA ARG A 13 -41.66 6.01 -14.87
C ARG A 13 -40.43 6.65 -14.18
N PRO A 14 -39.90 6.08 -13.08
CA PRO A 14 -38.71 6.65 -12.44
C PRO A 14 -37.51 6.60 -13.40
N ALA A 15 -36.74 7.69 -13.42
CA ALA A 15 -35.55 7.84 -14.26
C ALA A 15 -34.54 6.70 -14.01
N PRO A 16 -33.81 6.25 -15.06
CA PRO A 16 -32.80 5.21 -14.89
C PRO A 16 -31.72 5.68 -13.91
N ARG A 17 -31.45 4.86 -12.88
CA ARG A 17 -30.33 5.09 -11.96
C ARG A 17 -29.03 5.24 -12.77
N PRO A 18 -28.15 6.18 -12.42
CA PRO A 18 -26.81 6.21 -12.99
C PRO A 18 -26.13 4.86 -12.73
N PRO A 19 -25.30 4.36 -13.66
CA PRO A 19 -24.62 3.08 -13.49
C PRO A 19 -23.84 3.12 -12.18
N ALA A 20 -24.09 2.13 -11.33
CA ALA A 20 -23.34 1.95 -10.11
C ALA A 20 -21.85 1.98 -10.45
N ARG A 21 -21.09 2.84 -9.77
CA ARG A 21 -19.62 2.80 -9.82
C ARG A 21 -19.22 1.35 -9.58
N SER A 22 -18.71 0.71 -10.62
CA SER A 22 -17.96 -0.54 -10.52
C SER A 22 -16.75 -0.23 -9.65
N ARG A 23 -16.96 -0.29 -8.33
CA ARG A 23 -15.89 -0.40 -7.36
C ARG A 23 -15.41 -1.81 -7.58
N ALA A 24 -14.38 -1.97 -8.42
CA ALA A 24 -13.68 -3.23 -8.58
C ALA A 24 -13.46 -3.77 -7.17
N ALA A 25 -14.23 -4.79 -6.81
CA ALA A 25 -14.05 -5.49 -5.55
C ALA A 25 -12.72 -6.20 -5.71
N MET A 26 -11.65 -5.50 -5.33
CA MET A 26 -10.34 -6.09 -5.10
C MET A 26 -10.47 -6.97 -3.84
N SER A 27 -11.33 -7.99 -3.88
CA SER A 27 -11.45 -9.00 -2.83
C SER A 27 -10.29 -9.98 -2.96
N MET A 28 -9.07 -9.45 -2.98
CA MET A 28 -7.96 -10.19 -2.42
C MET A 28 -8.17 -10.04 -0.91
N SER A 29 -8.58 -11.12 -0.25
CA SER A 29 -8.40 -11.24 1.19
C SER A 29 -6.89 -11.14 1.43
N LEU A 30 -6.39 -9.91 1.56
CA LEU A 30 -5.01 -9.66 1.89
C LEU A 30 -4.79 -10.38 3.21
N ALA A 31 -3.81 -11.28 3.24
CA ALA A 31 -3.40 -11.92 4.48
C ALA A 31 -3.26 -10.81 5.54
N PRO A 32 -3.78 -11.02 6.77
CA PRO A 32 -3.73 -10.00 7.81
C PRO A 32 -2.31 -9.47 7.89
N HIS A 33 -2.19 -8.13 7.84
CA HIS A 33 -0.91 -7.45 7.84
C HIS A 33 -0.02 -8.08 8.92
N PRO A 34 1.23 -8.48 8.61
CA PRO A 34 2.07 -9.24 9.54
C PRO A 34 2.29 -8.49 10.86
N VAL A 35 2.07 -7.17 10.84
CA VAL A 35 2.02 -6.29 11.98
C VAL A 35 0.57 -5.89 12.26
N GLY A 36 -0.11 -6.63 13.14
CA GLY A 36 -1.48 -6.34 13.56
C GLY A 36 -1.56 -5.32 14.69
N VAL A 37 -2.77 -4.87 15.04
CA VAL A 37 -3.01 -3.93 16.16
C VAL A 37 -2.36 -4.41 17.46
N LYS A 38 -2.43 -5.73 17.73
CA LYS A 38 -1.82 -6.35 18.90
C LYS A 38 -0.31 -6.07 19.01
N PHE A 39 0.41 -6.12 17.90
CA PHE A 39 1.84 -5.82 17.86
C PHE A 39 2.12 -4.37 18.27
N TRP A 40 1.36 -3.42 17.71
CA TRP A 40 1.53 -2.00 18.05
C TRP A 40 1.18 -1.72 19.51
N THR A 41 0.10 -2.33 20.01
CA THR A 41 -0.30 -2.17 21.41
C THR A 41 0.68 -2.78 22.39
N SER A 42 1.28 -3.94 22.09
CA SER A 42 2.31 -4.55 22.94
C SER A 42 3.60 -3.74 22.90
N LEU A 43 4.05 -3.32 21.71
CA LEU A 43 5.24 -2.49 21.54
C LEU A 43 5.11 -1.17 22.31
N TRP A 44 3.95 -0.51 22.22
CA TRP A 44 3.67 0.69 23.01
C TRP A 44 3.70 0.40 24.52
N ARG A 45 2.96 -0.61 24.97
CA ARG A 45 2.86 -0.95 26.40
C ARG A 45 4.22 -1.25 27.02
N GLU A 46 5.10 -1.93 26.30
CA GLU A 46 6.42 -2.36 26.78
C GLU A 46 7.49 -1.25 26.74
N ASN A 47 7.26 -0.16 26.01
CA ASN A 47 8.28 0.87 25.76
C ASN A 47 7.85 2.29 26.14
N LYS A 48 6.56 2.55 26.45
CA LYS A 48 6.03 3.91 26.71
C LYS A 48 6.70 4.65 27.88
N ASP A 49 7.22 3.92 28.87
CA ASP A 49 7.81 4.50 30.09
C ASP A 49 9.36 4.48 30.07
N LEU A 50 9.97 4.04 28.95
CA LEU A 50 11.41 3.89 28.85
C LEU A 50 12.07 5.13 28.21
N PRO A 51 13.29 5.48 28.62
CA PRO A 51 14.05 6.53 27.95
C PRO A 51 14.46 6.08 26.54
N PHE A 52 14.61 7.05 25.63
CA PHE A 52 14.91 6.79 24.21
C PHE A 52 16.10 5.85 23.99
N ASN A 53 17.19 6.02 24.75
CA ASN A 53 18.39 5.20 24.62
C ASN A 53 18.12 3.71 24.87
N GLU A 54 17.25 3.39 25.82
CA GLU A 54 16.86 2.00 26.11
C GLU A 54 15.96 1.42 25.02
N VAL A 55 15.01 2.22 24.52
CA VAL A 55 14.15 1.83 23.39
C VAL A 55 15.00 1.57 22.14
N HIS A 56 15.96 2.44 21.85
CA HIS A 56 16.86 2.31 20.71
C HIS A 56 17.71 1.04 20.83
N ALA A 57 18.33 0.80 22.00
CA ALA A 57 19.12 -0.40 22.25
C ALA A 57 18.29 -1.69 22.14
N LYS A 58 17.07 -1.71 22.72
CA LYS A 58 16.13 -2.83 22.60
C LYS A 58 15.78 -3.11 21.14
N PHE A 59 15.49 -2.06 20.37
CA PHE A 59 15.18 -2.20 18.95
C PHE A 59 16.37 -2.74 18.15
N GLN A 60 17.58 -2.20 18.33
CA GLN A 60 18.79 -2.67 17.65
C GLN A 60 19.07 -4.14 17.94
N ASN A 61 18.95 -4.56 19.20
CA ASN A 61 19.14 -5.95 19.60
C ASN A 61 18.08 -6.87 18.98
N TRP A 62 16.80 -6.49 19.07
CA TRP A 62 15.71 -7.25 18.46
C TRP A 62 15.87 -7.35 16.94
N TYR A 63 16.15 -6.24 16.27
CA TYR A 63 16.37 -6.17 14.83
C TYR A 63 17.56 -7.03 14.41
N GLY A 64 18.71 -6.87 15.08
CA GLY A 64 19.92 -7.64 14.81
C GLY A 64 19.68 -9.14 14.93
N HIS A 65 19.07 -9.60 16.04
CA HIS A 65 18.76 -11.01 16.24
C HIS A 65 17.72 -11.55 15.25
N THR A 66 16.66 -10.79 14.98
CA THR A 66 15.59 -11.20 14.07
C THR A 66 16.12 -11.29 12.64
N PHE A 67 16.86 -10.28 12.20
CA PHE A 67 17.50 -10.25 10.90
C PHE A 67 18.51 -11.39 10.74
N HIS A 68 19.44 -11.55 11.69
CA HIS A 68 20.47 -12.61 11.60
C HIS A 68 19.88 -14.01 11.67
N ARG A 69 18.82 -14.24 12.45
CA ARG A 69 18.16 -15.56 12.51
C ARG A 69 17.40 -15.89 11.23
N ASN A 70 16.65 -14.93 10.68
CA ASN A 70 15.83 -15.16 9.49
C ASN A 70 16.69 -15.20 8.23
N LEU A 71 17.58 -14.21 8.07
CA LEU A 71 18.49 -14.14 6.93
C LEU A 71 19.55 -15.25 7.03
N GLY A 72 20.12 -15.48 8.22
CA GLY A 72 21.11 -16.53 8.45
C GLY A 72 20.59 -17.93 8.11
N ARG A 73 19.33 -18.27 8.44
CA ARG A 73 18.72 -19.55 8.04
C ARG A 73 18.67 -19.72 6.52
N TYR A 74 18.28 -18.67 5.82
CA TYR A 74 18.20 -18.67 4.36
C TYR A 74 19.60 -18.83 3.74
N PHE A 75 20.59 -18.03 4.17
CA PHE A 75 21.95 -18.12 3.65
C PHE A 75 22.69 -19.40 4.07
N TYR A 76 22.40 -19.98 5.25
CA TYR A 76 23.06 -21.19 5.75
C TYR A 76 22.73 -22.42 4.91
N ALA A 77 21.45 -22.61 4.55
CA ALA A 77 21.01 -23.67 3.65
C ALA A 77 21.63 -23.52 2.24
N HIS A 78 21.96 -22.29 1.87
CA HIS A 78 22.54 -21.92 0.59
C HIS A 78 24.09 -21.87 0.60
N ARG A 79 24.77 -22.43 1.61
CA ARG A 79 26.25 -22.59 1.60
C ARG A 79 26.73 -23.82 0.85
N CYS A 80 25.82 -24.68 0.39
CA CYS A 80 26.15 -25.92 -0.33
C CYS A 80 26.28 -25.67 -1.85
N GLY A 81 27.43 -25.14 -2.30
CA GLY A 81 27.86 -25.13 -3.71
C GLY A 81 27.67 -23.83 -4.51
N ARG A 82 28.17 -23.80 -5.77
CA ARG A 82 28.14 -22.62 -6.67
C ARG A 82 26.74 -22.04 -6.93
N MET A 83 25.70 -22.86 -6.84
CA MET A 83 24.29 -22.42 -6.98
C MET A 83 23.73 -21.80 -5.69
N GLY A 84 24.36 -22.10 -4.55
CA GLY A 84 23.93 -21.62 -3.24
C GLY A 84 24.09 -20.10 -3.09
N THR A 85 25.19 -19.51 -3.53
CA THR A 85 25.39 -18.06 -3.46
C THR A 85 24.54 -17.25 -4.44
N PHE A 86 24.09 -17.86 -5.54
CA PHE A 86 23.32 -17.16 -6.58
C PHE A 86 21.88 -16.89 -6.17
N ALA A 87 21.20 -17.87 -5.55
CA ALA A 87 19.80 -17.74 -5.16
C ALA A 87 19.53 -16.55 -4.21
N PRO A 88 20.35 -16.29 -3.17
CA PRO A 88 20.19 -15.12 -2.33
C PRO A 88 20.42 -13.78 -3.02
N MET A 89 21.34 -13.72 -3.99
CA MET A 89 21.51 -12.50 -4.79
C MET A 89 20.28 -12.22 -5.65
N VAL A 90 19.72 -13.25 -6.28
CA VAL A 90 18.49 -13.10 -7.09
C VAL A 90 17.32 -12.66 -6.21
N LEU A 91 17.12 -13.31 -5.05
CA LEU A 91 16.06 -12.92 -4.12
C LEU A 91 16.25 -11.47 -3.66
N PHE A 92 17.47 -11.07 -3.30
CA PHE A 92 17.78 -9.69 -2.91
C PHE A 92 17.45 -8.70 -4.02
N LEU A 93 17.90 -8.93 -5.25
CA LEU A 93 17.67 -8.03 -6.39
C LEU A 93 16.19 -7.93 -6.77
N VAL A 94 15.46 -9.05 -6.74
CA VAL A 94 14.02 -9.06 -7.01
C VAL A 94 13.27 -8.33 -5.89
N SER A 95 13.57 -8.61 -4.62
CA SER A 95 12.97 -7.91 -3.49
C SER A 95 13.26 -6.41 -3.53
N PHE A 96 14.51 -6.02 -3.85
CA PHE A 96 14.89 -4.63 -4.03
C PHE A 96 14.09 -3.98 -5.17
N LYS A 97 14.00 -4.63 -6.33
CA LYS A 97 13.23 -4.11 -7.48
C LYS A 97 11.76 -3.90 -7.12
N VAL A 98 11.13 -4.89 -6.47
CA VAL A 98 9.73 -4.81 -6.05
C VAL A 98 9.52 -3.69 -5.04
N ALA A 99 10.38 -3.57 -4.03
CA ALA A 99 10.29 -2.51 -3.03
C ALA A 99 10.42 -1.11 -3.66
N THR A 100 11.43 -0.92 -4.50
CA THR A 100 11.69 0.37 -5.17
C THR A 100 10.57 0.73 -6.13
N MET A 101 10.03 -0.24 -6.89
CA MET A 101 8.89 0.04 -7.77
C MET A 101 7.61 0.29 -6.97
N TYR A 102 7.31 -0.48 -5.93
CA TYR A 102 6.09 -0.30 -5.16
C TYR A 102 6.06 1.09 -4.51
N TYR A 103 7.11 1.44 -3.76
CA TYR A 103 7.17 2.74 -3.10
C TYR A 103 7.36 3.88 -4.10
N GLY A 104 8.30 3.73 -5.04
CA GLY A 104 8.61 4.75 -6.04
C GLY A 104 7.41 5.07 -6.92
N THR A 105 6.70 4.06 -7.42
CA THR A 105 5.53 4.26 -8.29
C THR A 105 4.38 4.91 -7.52
N LEU A 106 4.10 4.51 -6.27
CA LEU A 106 3.04 5.14 -5.48
C LEU A 106 3.35 6.60 -5.18
N ARG A 107 4.58 6.89 -4.79
CA ARG A 107 5.07 8.25 -4.56
C ARG A 107 4.97 9.10 -5.83
N ASP A 108 5.46 8.58 -6.96
CA ASP A 108 5.50 9.29 -8.23
C ASP A 108 4.09 9.52 -8.80
N LEU A 109 3.18 8.56 -8.59
CA LEU A 109 1.78 8.70 -8.95
C LEU A 109 1.12 9.84 -8.16
N GLY A 110 1.32 9.90 -6.85
CA GLY A 110 0.79 10.98 -6.01
C GLY A 110 1.34 12.35 -6.43
N ALA A 111 2.66 12.44 -6.60
CA ALA A 111 3.32 13.67 -7.08
C ALA A 111 2.83 14.09 -8.47
N ALA A 112 2.60 13.14 -9.39
CA ALA A 112 2.08 13.43 -10.72
C ALA A 112 0.63 13.94 -10.66
N GLN A 113 -0.22 13.37 -9.81
CA GLN A 113 -1.60 13.84 -9.61
C GLN A 113 -1.64 15.25 -9.04
N GLU A 114 -0.85 15.52 -8.00
CA GLU A 114 -0.76 16.85 -7.38
C GLU A 114 -0.22 17.90 -8.36
N ALA A 115 0.86 17.57 -9.08
CA ALA A 115 1.45 18.48 -10.07
C ALA A 115 0.50 18.75 -11.24
N ALA A 116 -0.23 17.73 -11.71
CA ALA A 116 -1.22 17.90 -12.77
C ALA A 116 -2.40 18.76 -12.30
N ALA A 117 -2.84 18.62 -11.05
CA ALA A 117 -3.89 19.46 -10.48
C ALA A 117 -3.46 20.93 -10.33
N ALA A 118 -2.20 21.18 -9.94
CA ALA A 118 -1.71 22.53 -9.70
C ALA A 118 -1.28 23.28 -10.98
N TYR A 119 -0.62 22.59 -11.91
CA TYR A 119 0.05 23.22 -13.07
C TYR A 119 -0.39 22.67 -14.42
N GLY A 120 -1.35 21.73 -14.46
CA GLY A 120 -1.67 20.96 -15.66
C GLY A 120 -0.63 19.86 -15.93
N GLN A 121 -0.98 18.91 -16.80
CA GLN A 121 -0.12 17.76 -17.09
C GLN A 121 1.23 18.21 -17.67
N GLY A 122 2.32 17.91 -16.96
CA GLY A 122 3.67 18.34 -17.36
C GLY A 122 3.99 19.81 -17.08
N GLY A 123 3.09 20.56 -16.41
CA GLY A 123 3.27 21.99 -16.14
C GLY A 123 4.52 22.32 -15.32
N TYR A 124 4.94 21.43 -14.43
CA TYR A 124 6.19 21.54 -13.66
C TYR A 124 7.48 21.49 -14.51
N LYS A 125 7.37 21.15 -15.80
CA LYS A 125 8.49 21.14 -16.77
C LYS A 125 8.43 22.32 -17.74
N THR A 126 7.55 23.29 -17.53
CA THR A 126 7.45 24.45 -18.42
C THR A 126 8.67 25.36 -18.31
N ASN A 127 9.06 25.96 -19.44
CA ASN A 127 10.15 26.94 -19.47
C ASN A 127 9.76 28.17 -18.63
N PRO A 128 10.75 28.84 -18.00
CA PRO A 128 10.49 30.09 -17.30
C PRO A 128 9.89 31.14 -18.25
N VAL A 129 9.08 32.04 -17.70
CA VAL A 129 8.47 33.13 -18.47
C VAL A 129 9.58 34.03 -19.05
N PRO A 130 9.57 34.33 -20.36
CA PRO A 130 10.52 35.26 -20.97
C PRO A 130 10.46 36.63 -20.28
N LYS A 131 11.62 37.26 -20.11
CA LYS A 131 11.74 38.63 -19.61
C LYS A 131 11.52 39.65 -20.72
#